data_AF-A0A946CY67-F1
#
_entry.id   AF-A0A946CY67-F1
#
_cell.length_a   1.000
_cell.length_b   1.000
_cell.length_c   1.000
_cell.angle_alpha   90.00
_cell.angle_beta   90.00
_cell.angle_gamma   90.00
#
_symmetry.space_group_name_H-M   'P 1'
#
loop_
_entity.id
_entity.type
_entity.pdbx_description
1 polymer ?
#
loop_
_entity_poly.entity_id
_entity_poly.type
_entity_poly.pdbx_seq_one_letter_code
_entity_poly.pdbx_strand_id
1 'polypeptide(L)'
;MKSDVPQSFPEAFLDRYNAVFGEEVLGRILSGFRIPRQTWFRINTLKSDIASVFRDLKRLEIVYSQSSEFEDAGWVESEERDRLLGSELFANGHIYVQGMASQLPVRLLDIEPEHTVLDLAAAPGSKTLQIASLTDVTAEVAAVEIVRKRMFKLQDNLARNGAEHVRVFLQDGTKVWRYRPEHFDRVLLDAPCSSEGRFRLNNEESFRYWSPSKIKEMVRKQRRLLFSAIHSLKPGGKLVYSTCSLSPEENEMAVQHVLDTFGEVVDIEPIAFQADERIGTIAEWRRKALDDRIRGACRLMPSKRMEGFFVCRFVKTSSSNPPLKFK
;
A
#
# COMPACT_ATOMS: atom_id res chain seq x y z
N MET A 1 -21.35 17.47 -22.42
CA MET A 1 -22.21 16.72 -21.48
C MET A 1 -21.63 16.89 -20.09
N LYS A 2 -22.31 17.64 -19.22
CA LYS A 2 -21.98 17.63 -17.79
C LYS A 2 -22.36 16.25 -17.28
N SER A 3 -21.38 15.39 -17.02
CA SER A 3 -21.62 14.13 -16.32
C SER A 3 -22.16 14.47 -14.94
N ASP A 4 -23.32 13.92 -14.59
CA ASP A 4 -23.90 14.08 -13.26
C ASP A 4 -22.88 13.62 -12.22
N VAL A 5 -22.41 14.56 -11.41
CA VAL A 5 -21.49 14.25 -10.32
C VAL A 5 -22.29 13.49 -9.27
N PRO A 6 -21.88 12.28 -8.85
CA PRO A 6 -22.57 11.53 -7.80
C PRO A 6 -22.68 12.36 -6.53
N GLN A 7 -23.91 12.61 -6.09
CA GLN A 7 -24.17 13.32 -4.83
C GLN A 7 -24.07 12.39 -3.61
N SER A 8 -23.97 11.08 -3.81
CA SER A 8 -23.92 10.08 -2.74
C SER A 8 -23.05 8.87 -3.10
N PHE A 9 -22.59 8.16 -2.07
CA PHE A 9 -21.94 6.86 -2.21
C PHE A 9 -22.95 5.78 -2.62
N PRO A 10 -22.51 4.63 -3.17
CA PRO A 10 -23.39 3.49 -3.40
C PRO A 10 -24.11 3.06 -2.12
N GLU A 11 -25.42 2.84 -2.17
CA GLU A 11 -26.23 2.44 -1.01
C GLU A 11 -25.68 1.16 -0.35
N ALA A 12 -25.34 0.16 -1.17
CA ALA A 12 -24.70 -1.06 -0.69
C ALA A 12 -23.38 -0.81 0.06
N PHE A 13 -22.65 0.26 -0.24
CA PHE A 13 -21.46 0.65 0.52
C PHE A 13 -21.89 1.22 1.88
N LEU A 14 -22.85 2.14 1.91
CA LEU A 14 -23.32 2.75 3.16
C LEU A 14 -23.85 1.70 4.15
N ASP A 15 -24.75 0.82 3.71
CA ASP A 15 -25.35 -0.21 4.57
C ASP A 15 -24.30 -1.16 5.14
N ARG A 16 -23.38 -1.61 4.29
CA ARG A 16 -22.31 -2.53 4.69
C ARG A 16 -21.41 -1.88 5.74
N TYR A 17 -21.02 -0.64 5.54
CA TYR A 17 -20.08 0.01 6.44
C TYR A 17 -20.73 0.47 7.74
N ASN A 18 -22.00 0.85 7.70
CA ASN A 18 -22.77 1.13 8.92
C ASN A 18 -22.87 -0.13 9.80
N ALA A 19 -23.14 -1.29 9.19
CA ALA A 19 -23.23 -2.55 9.92
C ALA A 19 -21.89 -2.98 10.56
N VAL A 20 -20.77 -2.52 10.02
CA VAL A 20 -19.42 -2.92 10.47
C VAL A 20 -18.84 -1.94 11.48
N PHE A 21 -18.94 -0.65 11.21
CA PHE A 21 -18.25 0.39 11.98
C PHE A 21 -19.20 1.21 12.85
N GLY A 22 -20.51 1.07 12.67
CA GLY A 22 -21.52 1.93 13.28
C GLY A 22 -21.58 3.32 12.64
N GLU A 23 -22.62 4.05 13.02
CA GLU A 23 -22.98 5.33 12.40
C GLU A 23 -21.92 6.42 12.62
N GLU A 24 -21.35 6.50 13.82
CA GLU A 24 -20.36 7.52 14.18
C GLU A 24 -19.08 7.41 13.33
N VAL A 25 -18.50 6.20 13.28
CA VAL A 25 -17.27 5.96 12.52
C VAL A 25 -17.54 6.10 11.02
N LEU A 26 -18.69 5.61 10.54
CA LEU A 26 -19.11 5.83 9.16
C LEU A 26 -19.18 7.32 8.83
N GLY A 27 -19.80 8.15 9.69
CA GLY A 27 -19.85 9.60 9.51
C GLY A 27 -18.47 10.23 9.32
N ARG A 28 -17.48 9.80 10.11
CA ARG A 28 -16.07 10.24 9.97
C ARG A 28 -15.45 9.81 8.64
N ILE A 29 -15.64 8.55 8.22
CA ILE A 29 -15.16 8.03 6.93
C ILE A 29 -15.74 8.84 5.77
N LEU A 30 -17.06 9.07 5.77
CA LEU A 30 -17.75 9.80 4.71
C LEU A 30 -17.31 11.27 4.64
N SER A 31 -17.09 11.89 5.80
CA SER A 31 -16.52 13.25 5.88
C SER A 31 -15.12 13.30 5.25
N GLY A 32 -14.26 12.33 5.57
CA GLY A 32 -12.91 12.24 5.02
C GLY A 32 -12.86 12.21 3.49
N PHE A 33 -13.80 11.50 2.85
CA PHE A 33 -13.89 11.44 1.40
C PHE A 33 -14.37 12.76 0.74
N ARG A 34 -15.06 13.62 1.48
CA ARG A 34 -15.59 14.90 0.97
C ARG A 34 -14.54 16.01 0.97
N ILE A 35 -13.47 15.86 1.74
CA ILE A 35 -12.45 16.90 1.90
C ILE A 35 -11.42 16.81 0.76
N PRO A 36 -11.06 17.93 0.11
CA PRO A 36 -9.94 17.97 -0.83
C PRO A 36 -8.65 17.48 -0.16
N ARG A 37 -7.98 16.51 -0.78
CA ARG A 37 -6.77 15.91 -0.23
C ARG A 37 -5.55 16.77 -0.50
N GLN A 38 -4.65 16.84 0.48
CA GLN A 38 -3.29 17.30 0.30
C GLN A 38 -2.56 16.44 -0.74
N THR A 39 -1.65 17.06 -1.49
CA THR A 39 -0.76 16.33 -2.39
C THR A 39 0.54 16.03 -1.66
N TRP A 40 0.69 14.77 -1.26
CA TRP A 40 1.90 14.27 -0.62
C TRP A 40 2.95 13.87 -1.66
N PHE A 41 4.20 14.14 -1.33
CA PHE A 41 5.37 13.75 -2.10
C PHE A 41 6.44 13.16 -1.20
N ARG A 42 7.29 12.33 -1.81
CA ARG A 42 8.51 11.78 -1.22
C ARG A 42 9.69 12.22 -2.06
N ILE A 43 10.80 12.55 -1.42
CA ILE A 43 12.06 12.87 -2.07
C ILE A 43 12.69 11.57 -2.59
N ASN A 44 13.14 11.60 -3.83
CA ASN A 44 13.82 10.49 -4.47
C ASN A 44 15.32 10.54 -4.17
N THR A 45 15.76 9.85 -3.12
CA THR A 45 17.16 9.80 -2.69
C THR A 45 18.10 9.12 -3.69
N LEU A 46 17.57 8.42 -4.69
CA LEU A 46 18.38 7.90 -5.81
C LEU A 46 18.90 8.99 -6.74
N LYS A 47 18.26 10.17 -6.74
CA LYS A 47 18.56 11.27 -7.67
C LYS A 47 18.93 12.57 -6.98
N SER A 48 18.61 12.74 -5.71
CA SER A 48 18.76 14.02 -5.03
C SER A 48 18.91 13.88 -3.53
N ASP A 49 19.55 14.88 -2.93
CA ASP A 49 19.64 15.04 -1.48
C ASP A 49 18.37 15.70 -0.90
N ILE A 50 17.96 15.26 0.30
CA ILE A 50 16.74 15.72 0.99
C ILE A 50 16.79 17.23 1.23
N ALA A 51 17.88 17.72 1.81
CA ALA A 51 18.01 19.13 2.15
C ALA A 51 18.05 20.02 0.89
N SER A 52 18.66 19.53 -0.20
CA SER A 52 18.66 20.22 -1.48
C SER A 52 17.26 20.40 -2.05
N VAL A 53 16.45 19.33 -2.07
CA VAL A 53 15.08 19.41 -2.61
C VAL A 53 14.22 20.40 -1.84
N PHE A 54 14.31 20.42 -0.51
CA PHE A 54 13.56 21.40 0.29
C PHE A 54 14.04 22.84 0.09
N ARG A 55 15.34 23.06 -0.16
CA ARG A 55 15.85 24.39 -0.57
C ARG A 55 15.32 24.78 -1.95
N ASP A 56 15.28 23.84 -2.90
CA ASP A 56 14.76 24.08 -4.24
C ASP A 56 13.27 24.40 -4.23
N LEU A 57 12.47 23.70 -3.43
CA LEU A 57 11.05 24.02 -3.24
C LEU A 57 10.86 25.45 -2.74
N LYS A 58 11.68 25.92 -1.79
CA LYS A 58 11.67 27.31 -1.32
C LYS A 58 12.05 28.30 -2.42
N ARG A 59 13.09 28.00 -3.20
CA ARG A 59 13.55 28.84 -4.31
C ARG A 59 12.52 28.95 -5.43
N LEU A 60 11.78 27.88 -5.70
CA LEU A 60 10.66 27.85 -6.65
C LEU A 60 9.38 28.48 -6.09
N GLU A 61 9.43 28.97 -4.85
CA GLU A 61 8.31 29.56 -4.09
C GLU A 61 7.08 28.65 -4.05
N ILE A 62 7.29 27.33 -4.03
CA ILE A 62 6.21 26.35 -3.84
C ILE A 62 5.88 26.32 -2.34
N VAL A 63 4.60 26.51 -1.99
CA VAL A 63 4.19 26.48 -0.58
C VAL A 63 4.00 25.03 -0.15
N TYR A 64 4.87 24.56 0.75
CA TYR A 64 4.86 23.20 1.25
C TYR A 64 4.98 23.14 2.77
N SER A 65 4.63 21.98 3.33
CA SER A 65 4.98 21.59 4.69
C SER A 65 5.81 20.31 4.65
N GLN A 66 6.90 20.28 5.43
CA GLN A 66 7.67 19.05 5.64
C GLN A 66 6.91 18.15 6.63
N SER A 67 6.95 16.85 6.39
CA SER A 67 6.36 15.85 7.27
C SER A 67 7.11 15.81 8.61
N SER A 68 6.38 15.72 9.72
CA SER A 68 6.98 15.48 11.04
C SER A 68 7.34 14.02 11.28
N GLU A 69 6.77 13.11 10.48
CA GLU A 69 6.88 11.66 10.65
C GLU A 69 7.95 11.06 9.74
N PHE A 70 8.17 11.64 8.57
CA PHE A 70 9.11 11.15 7.56
C PHE A 70 9.96 12.29 7.03
N GLU A 71 11.25 12.28 7.34
CA GLU A 71 12.18 13.37 6.98
C GLU A 71 12.24 13.67 5.47
N ASP A 72 12.06 12.63 4.64
CA ASP A 72 12.13 12.68 3.19
C ASP A 72 10.76 12.91 2.54
N ALA A 73 9.73 13.27 3.31
CA ALA A 73 8.40 13.52 2.80
C ALA A 73 7.90 14.94 3.12
N GLY A 74 7.01 15.42 2.26
CA GLY A 74 6.30 16.66 2.48
C GLY A 74 4.95 16.64 1.77
N TRP A 75 4.21 17.72 1.92
CA TRP A 75 2.92 17.89 1.27
C TRP A 75 2.67 19.33 0.89
N VAL A 76 1.82 19.51 -0.09
CA VAL A 76 1.26 20.80 -0.50
C VAL A 76 -0.27 20.74 -0.40
N GLU A 77 -0.90 21.90 -0.20
CA GLU A 77 -2.35 22.00 -0.28
C GLU A 77 -2.84 21.70 -1.70
N SER A 78 -4.13 21.38 -1.84
CA SER A 78 -4.70 20.91 -3.12
C SER A 78 -4.53 21.91 -4.27
N GLU A 79 -4.49 23.19 -3.95
CA GLU A 79 -4.35 24.35 -4.82
C GLU A 79 -2.92 24.48 -5.38
N GLU A 80 -1.91 24.05 -4.63
CA GLU A 80 -0.49 24.10 -5.03
C GLU A 80 -0.07 22.86 -5.84
N ARG A 81 -0.96 21.89 -6.01
CA ARG A 81 -0.68 20.61 -6.68
C ARG A 81 -0.12 20.80 -8.08
N ASP A 82 -0.74 21.65 -8.90
CA ASP A 82 -0.35 21.80 -10.29
C ASP A 82 1.01 22.50 -10.42
N ARG A 83 1.33 23.41 -9.49
CA ARG A 83 2.65 24.03 -9.38
C ARG A 83 3.72 23.01 -9.02
N LEU A 84 3.44 22.13 -8.05
CA LEU A 84 4.35 21.04 -7.68
C LEU A 84 4.63 20.10 -8.86
N LEU A 85 3.56 19.67 -9.56
CA LEU A 85 3.66 18.74 -10.69
C LEU A 85 4.24 19.37 -11.96
N GLY A 86 4.13 20.69 -12.12
CA GLY A 86 4.77 21.44 -13.20
C GLY A 86 6.23 21.79 -12.93
N SER A 87 6.76 21.51 -11.74
CA SER A 87 8.12 21.86 -11.36
C SER A 87 9.19 20.97 -12.01
N GLU A 88 10.39 21.52 -12.16
CA GLU A 88 11.56 20.76 -12.60
C GLU A 88 11.91 19.62 -11.62
N LEU A 89 11.59 19.78 -10.33
CA LEU A 89 11.80 18.73 -9.33
C LEU A 89 10.97 17.48 -9.65
N PHE A 90 9.72 17.65 -10.06
CA PHE A 90 8.88 16.53 -10.48
C PHE A 90 9.32 15.98 -11.84
N ALA A 91 9.57 16.86 -12.82
CA ALA A 91 9.96 16.47 -14.18
C ALA A 91 11.27 15.65 -14.21
N ASN A 92 12.25 16.01 -13.38
CA ASN A 92 13.55 15.35 -13.31
C ASN A 92 13.56 14.13 -12.36
N GLY A 93 12.44 13.86 -11.66
CA GLY A 93 12.30 12.74 -10.73
C GLY A 93 13.06 12.95 -9.41
N HIS A 94 13.25 14.20 -8.96
CA HIS A 94 13.80 14.52 -7.64
C HIS A 94 12.76 14.30 -6.53
N ILE A 95 11.47 14.40 -6.88
CA ILE A 95 10.35 14.05 -6.02
C ILE A 95 9.42 13.05 -6.72
N TYR A 96 8.73 12.24 -5.93
CA TYR A 96 7.71 11.32 -6.37
C TYR A 96 6.40 11.58 -5.61
N VAL A 97 5.31 11.85 -6.34
CA VAL A 97 3.99 12.08 -5.73
C VAL A 97 3.36 10.75 -5.31
N GLN A 98 3.16 10.58 -4.01
CA GLN A 98 2.64 9.37 -3.39
C GLN A 98 1.91 9.75 -2.11
N GLY A 99 0.66 9.32 -1.98
CA GLY A 99 -0.17 9.56 -0.79
C GLY A 99 0.51 9.08 0.49
N MET A 100 0.28 9.79 1.59
CA MET A 100 0.91 9.50 2.89
C MET A 100 0.74 8.04 3.30
N ALA A 101 -0.50 7.52 3.28
CA ALA A 101 -0.76 6.14 3.67
C ALA A 101 -0.09 5.13 2.73
N SER A 102 0.01 5.43 1.43
CA SER A 102 0.74 4.61 0.47
C SER A 102 2.26 4.56 0.69
N GLN A 103 2.84 5.42 1.51
CA GLN A 103 4.26 5.35 1.90
C GLN A 103 4.49 4.40 3.08
N LEU A 104 3.47 4.17 3.93
CA LEU A 104 3.59 3.37 5.15
C LEU A 104 4.06 1.93 4.93
N PRO A 105 3.56 1.18 3.92
CA PRO A 105 3.92 -0.22 3.78
C PRO A 105 5.42 -0.48 3.69
N VAL A 106 6.13 0.35 2.93
CA VAL A 106 7.58 0.21 2.74
C VAL A 106 8.34 0.67 3.97
N ARG A 107 7.89 1.73 4.65
CA ARG A 107 8.50 2.18 5.92
C ARG A 107 8.41 1.09 7.00
N LEU A 108 7.31 0.33 7.00
CA LEU A 108 7.08 -0.74 7.96
C LEU A 108 7.81 -2.03 7.62
N LEU A 109 8.34 -2.18 6.39
CA LEU A 109 9.13 -3.36 6.02
C LEU A 109 10.45 -3.42 6.76
N ASP A 110 10.97 -2.31 7.30
CA ASP A 110 12.23 -2.30 8.04
C ASP A 110 13.36 -2.86 7.16
N ILE A 111 13.54 -2.21 6.00
CA ILE A 111 14.51 -2.58 4.97
C ILE A 111 15.89 -2.08 5.40
N GLU A 112 16.89 -2.92 5.15
CA GLU A 112 18.31 -2.61 5.32
C GLU A 112 18.92 -2.65 3.93
N PRO A 113 20.02 -1.91 3.67
CA PRO A 113 20.55 -1.73 2.32
C PRO A 113 20.83 -3.04 1.57
N GLU A 114 21.28 -4.08 2.27
CA GLU A 114 21.68 -5.37 1.71
C GLU A 114 20.54 -6.40 1.55
N HIS A 115 19.35 -6.09 2.07
CA HIS A 115 18.23 -7.05 2.07
C HIS A 115 17.80 -7.44 0.65
N THR A 116 17.48 -8.71 0.46
CA THR A 116 16.81 -9.20 -0.74
C THR A 116 15.30 -8.96 -0.61
N VAL A 117 14.74 -8.10 -1.47
CA VAL A 117 13.37 -7.58 -1.35
C VAL A 117 12.49 -7.99 -2.53
N LEU A 118 11.28 -8.46 -2.25
CA LEU A 118 10.25 -8.77 -3.24
C LEU A 118 9.07 -7.80 -3.13
N ASP A 119 8.74 -7.12 -4.23
CA ASP A 119 7.45 -6.46 -4.43
C ASP A 119 6.54 -7.35 -5.29
N LEU A 120 5.56 -8.00 -4.65
CA LEU A 120 4.78 -9.08 -5.27
C LEU A 120 3.69 -8.59 -6.24
N ALA A 121 3.34 -7.29 -6.18
CA ALA A 121 2.28 -6.68 -6.98
C ALA A 121 2.66 -5.24 -7.35
N ALA A 122 3.77 -5.10 -8.07
CA ALA A 122 4.57 -3.88 -8.07
C ALA A 122 3.98 -2.69 -8.84
N ALA A 123 3.23 -2.90 -9.92
CA ALA A 123 2.85 -1.79 -10.78
C ALA A 123 1.81 -0.84 -10.12
N PRO A 124 1.95 0.49 -10.26
CA PRO A 124 2.81 1.18 -11.23
C PRO A 124 4.24 1.48 -10.73
N GLY A 125 4.64 1.01 -9.56
CA GLY A 125 6.03 1.09 -9.08
C GLY A 125 6.31 2.14 -8.03
N SER A 126 5.30 2.82 -7.49
CA SER A 126 5.51 3.85 -6.46
C SER A 126 6.18 3.29 -5.20
N LYS A 127 5.70 2.14 -4.71
CA LYS A 127 6.30 1.44 -3.56
C LYS A 127 7.60 0.74 -3.93
N THR A 128 7.71 0.19 -5.13
CA THR A 128 8.96 -0.38 -5.66
C THR A 128 10.08 0.66 -5.72
N LEU A 129 9.78 1.90 -6.13
CA LEU A 129 10.72 3.02 -6.11
C LEU A 129 11.17 3.37 -4.69
N GLN A 130 10.26 3.30 -3.74
CA GLN A 130 10.58 3.55 -2.33
C GLN A 130 11.47 2.43 -1.78
N ILE A 131 11.23 1.17 -2.15
CA ILE A 131 12.14 0.05 -1.84
C ILE A 131 13.52 0.30 -2.43
N ALA A 132 13.58 0.62 -3.72
CA ALA A 132 14.84 0.89 -4.42
C ALA A 132 15.65 2.04 -3.81
N SER A 133 14.97 3.03 -3.22
CA SER A 133 15.61 4.17 -2.53
C SER A 133 16.25 3.80 -1.19
N LEU A 134 15.92 2.63 -0.63
CA LEU A 134 16.37 2.14 0.68
C LEU A 134 17.35 0.96 0.57
N THR A 135 17.59 0.45 -0.64
CA THR A 135 18.46 -0.69 -0.90
C THR A 135 19.72 -0.27 -1.65
N ASP A 136 20.82 -0.97 -1.42
CA ASP A 136 22.04 -0.81 -2.21
C ASP A 136 21.80 -1.24 -3.66
N VAL A 137 22.58 -0.66 -4.58
CA VAL A 137 22.47 -0.94 -6.02
C VAL A 137 22.76 -2.41 -6.36
N THR A 138 23.46 -3.11 -5.47
CA THR A 138 23.83 -4.52 -5.61
C THR A 138 22.83 -5.48 -4.96
N ALA A 139 21.88 -4.96 -4.15
CA ALA A 139 20.85 -5.78 -3.52
C ALA A 139 19.87 -6.34 -4.55
N GLU A 140 19.34 -7.54 -4.29
CA GLU A 140 18.32 -8.14 -5.15
C GLU A 140 16.95 -7.53 -4.83
N VAL A 141 16.48 -6.63 -5.70
CA VAL A 141 15.09 -6.12 -5.67
C VAL A 141 14.30 -6.71 -6.82
N ALA A 142 13.30 -7.53 -6.51
CA ALA A 142 12.44 -8.18 -7.49
C ALA A 142 11.04 -7.54 -7.49
N ALA A 143 10.58 -7.08 -8.66
CA ALA A 143 9.28 -6.45 -8.84
C ALA A 143 8.40 -7.29 -9.80
N VAL A 144 7.29 -7.83 -9.29
CA VAL A 144 6.43 -8.76 -10.04
C VAL A 144 5.16 -8.04 -10.52
N GLU A 145 4.83 -8.19 -11.80
CA GLU A 145 3.57 -7.72 -12.38
C GLU A 145 3.07 -8.73 -13.43
N ILE A 146 1.78 -9.09 -13.37
CA ILE A 146 1.19 -10.07 -14.29
C ILE A 146 0.69 -9.43 -15.59
N VAL A 147 0.32 -8.14 -15.56
CA VAL A 147 -0.26 -7.44 -16.70
C VAL A 147 0.83 -6.71 -17.47
N ARG A 148 1.12 -7.17 -18.69
CA ARG A 148 2.18 -6.62 -19.56
C ARG A 148 2.11 -5.10 -19.73
N LYS A 149 0.93 -4.52 -19.95
CA LYS A 149 0.76 -3.06 -20.07
C LYS A 149 1.16 -2.31 -18.79
N ARG A 150 0.86 -2.89 -17.62
CA ARG A 150 1.23 -2.30 -16.33
C ARG A 150 2.72 -2.49 -16.04
N MET A 151 3.31 -3.60 -16.47
CA MET A 151 4.75 -3.84 -16.39
C MET A 151 5.54 -2.78 -17.18
N PHE A 152 5.12 -2.44 -18.40
CA PHE A 152 5.80 -1.36 -19.15
C PHE A 152 5.73 -0.01 -18.43
N LYS A 153 4.60 0.30 -17.79
CA LYS A 153 4.49 1.51 -16.95
C LYS A 153 5.42 1.45 -15.74
N LEU A 154 5.51 0.29 -15.09
CA LEU A 154 6.44 0.07 -13.99
C LEU A 154 7.89 0.28 -14.43
N GLN A 155 8.32 -0.31 -15.55
CA GLN A 155 9.68 -0.15 -16.09
C GLN A 155 10.00 1.30 -16.45
N ASP A 156 9.10 1.99 -17.15
CA ASP A 156 9.26 3.41 -17.48
C ASP A 156 9.37 4.26 -16.21
N ASN A 157 8.53 3.98 -15.21
CA ASN A 157 8.56 4.68 -13.93
C ASN A 157 9.87 4.43 -13.14
N LEU A 158 10.38 3.20 -13.15
CA LEU A 158 11.66 2.85 -12.51
C LEU A 158 12.84 3.55 -13.21
N ALA A 159 12.92 3.47 -14.53
CA ALA A 159 13.99 4.08 -15.32
C ALA A 159 14.01 5.61 -15.15
N ARG A 160 12.86 6.28 -15.25
CA ARG A 160 12.76 7.74 -15.06
C ARG A 160 13.22 8.21 -13.69
N ASN A 161 13.17 7.36 -12.67
CA ASN A 161 13.53 7.71 -11.30
C ASN A 161 14.89 7.12 -10.86
N GLY A 162 15.66 6.52 -11.78
CA GLY A 162 17.02 6.01 -11.49
C GLY A 162 17.05 4.65 -10.78
N ALA A 163 15.94 3.91 -10.73
CA ALA A 163 15.85 2.61 -10.06
C ALA A 163 16.14 1.43 -11.01
N GLU A 164 17.20 1.54 -11.81
CA GLU A 164 17.53 0.55 -12.85
C GLU A 164 18.02 -0.79 -12.30
N HIS A 165 18.48 -0.83 -11.05
CA HIS A 165 18.91 -2.06 -10.38
C HIS A 165 17.74 -3.01 -10.03
N VAL A 166 16.49 -2.52 -10.09
CA VAL A 166 15.29 -3.34 -9.84
C VAL A 166 15.03 -4.29 -10.99
N ARG A 167 14.92 -5.59 -10.70
CA ARG A 167 14.57 -6.62 -11.68
C ARG A 167 13.06 -6.79 -11.78
N VAL A 168 12.51 -6.47 -12.95
CA VAL A 168 11.07 -6.58 -13.22
C VAL A 168 10.72 -7.92 -13.87
N PHE A 169 9.72 -8.62 -13.34
CA PHE A 169 9.26 -9.92 -13.83
C PHE A 169 7.80 -9.89 -14.29
N LEU A 170 7.55 -10.24 -15.56
CA LEU A 170 6.22 -10.47 -16.11
C LEU A 170 5.68 -11.85 -15.71
N GLN A 171 5.22 -11.99 -14.46
CA GLN A 171 4.86 -13.29 -13.90
C GLN A 171 3.60 -13.22 -13.03
N ASP A 172 2.99 -14.38 -12.79
CA ASP A 172 1.89 -14.52 -11.83
C ASP A 172 2.48 -14.56 -10.40
N GLY A 173 2.31 -13.46 -9.67
CA GLY A 173 2.76 -13.32 -8.27
C GLY A 173 2.28 -14.45 -7.35
N THR A 174 1.17 -15.12 -7.66
CA THR A 174 0.68 -16.26 -6.85
C THR A 174 1.54 -17.52 -6.96
N LYS A 175 2.57 -17.51 -7.81
CA LYS A 175 3.45 -18.66 -8.09
C LYS A 175 4.91 -18.42 -7.70
N VAL A 176 5.27 -17.25 -7.17
CA VAL A 176 6.67 -16.88 -6.84
C VAL A 176 7.34 -17.88 -5.92
N TRP A 177 6.61 -18.31 -4.89
CA TRP A 177 7.08 -19.30 -3.92
C TRP A 177 7.59 -20.61 -4.53
N ARG A 178 7.17 -20.98 -5.75
CA ARG A 178 7.60 -22.23 -6.39
C ARG A 178 9.04 -22.21 -6.86
N TYR A 179 9.54 -21.04 -7.26
CA TYR A 179 10.88 -20.88 -7.82
C TYR A 179 11.80 -20.07 -6.91
N ARG A 180 11.23 -19.35 -5.93
CA ARG A 180 11.94 -18.65 -4.86
C ARG A 180 11.30 -18.96 -3.50
N PRO A 181 11.32 -20.23 -3.04
CA PRO A 181 10.91 -20.56 -1.68
C PRO A 181 11.93 -20.00 -0.69
N GLU A 182 11.46 -19.36 0.37
CA GLU A 182 12.26 -18.85 1.50
C GLU A 182 13.53 -18.10 1.06
N HIS A 183 13.37 -17.22 0.07
CA HIS A 183 14.48 -16.52 -0.60
C HIS A 183 14.62 -15.06 -0.17
N PHE A 184 13.51 -14.40 0.16
CA PHE A 184 13.49 -12.96 0.39
C PHE A 184 13.53 -12.64 1.88
N ASP A 185 14.32 -11.63 2.25
CA ASP A 185 14.38 -11.11 3.62
C ASP A 185 13.17 -10.22 3.92
N ARG A 186 12.66 -9.53 2.88
CA ARG A 186 11.51 -8.64 2.94
C ARG A 186 10.57 -8.90 1.76
N VAL A 187 9.27 -8.98 2.05
CA VAL A 187 8.24 -9.12 1.01
C VAL A 187 7.18 -8.04 1.21
N LEU A 188 6.98 -7.22 0.19
CA LEU A 188 5.84 -6.31 0.09
C LEU A 188 4.71 -6.99 -0.68
N LEU A 189 3.51 -6.96 -0.11
CA LEU A 189 2.27 -7.25 -0.81
C LEU A 189 1.29 -6.08 -0.63
N ASP A 190 1.42 -5.08 -1.49
CA ASP A 190 0.35 -4.08 -1.72
C ASP A 190 -0.69 -4.69 -2.66
N ALA A 191 -1.70 -5.31 -2.06
CA ALA A 191 -2.51 -6.26 -2.77
C ALA A 191 -3.53 -5.58 -3.69
N PRO A 192 -3.79 -6.15 -4.89
CA PRO A 192 -4.93 -5.75 -5.71
C PRO A 192 -6.21 -5.86 -4.88
N CYS A 193 -6.97 -4.76 -4.81
CA CYS A 193 -8.12 -4.63 -3.94
C CYS A 193 -9.27 -3.87 -4.61
N SER A 194 -10.42 -3.83 -3.94
CA SER A 194 -11.61 -3.10 -4.42
C SER A 194 -11.42 -1.58 -4.49
N SER A 195 -10.32 -1.06 -3.93
CA SER A 195 -9.87 0.35 -4.04
C SER A 195 -10.84 1.39 -3.45
N GLU A 196 -11.64 1.02 -2.46
CA GLU A 196 -12.62 1.89 -1.80
C GLU A 196 -12.00 3.17 -1.22
N GLY A 197 -10.79 3.11 -0.66
CA GLY A 197 -10.06 4.28 -0.13
C GLY A 197 -9.74 5.34 -1.18
N ARG A 198 -9.89 5.02 -2.48
CA ARG A 198 -9.66 5.93 -3.60
C ARG A 198 -10.94 6.52 -4.20
N PHE A 199 -12.11 6.25 -3.61
CA PHE A 199 -13.36 6.87 -4.01
C PHE A 199 -13.27 8.40 -4.05
N ARG A 200 -13.94 8.97 -5.05
CA ARG A 200 -14.03 10.41 -5.30
C ARG A 200 -15.46 10.74 -5.66
N LEU A 201 -16.15 11.46 -4.78
CA LEU A 201 -17.54 11.89 -5.01
C LEU A 201 -17.69 12.72 -6.28
N ASN A 202 -16.66 13.49 -6.64
CA ASN A 202 -16.64 14.26 -7.87
C ASN A 202 -16.32 13.44 -9.15
N ASN A 203 -16.21 12.12 -9.06
CA ASN A 203 -15.92 11.25 -10.19
C ASN A 203 -16.64 9.89 -10.06
N GLU A 204 -17.74 9.71 -10.79
CA GLU A 204 -18.50 8.46 -10.81
C GLU A 204 -17.69 7.24 -11.23
N GLU A 205 -16.73 7.40 -12.15
CA GLU A 205 -15.88 6.29 -12.58
C GLU A 205 -15.03 5.71 -11.45
N SER A 206 -14.82 6.48 -10.36
CA SER A 206 -14.12 5.99 -9.18
C SER A 206 -14.88 4.88 -8.44
N PHE A 207 -16.20 4.81 -8.59
CA PHE A 207 -17.05 3.77 -8.00
C PHE A 207 -17.29 2.60 -8.96
N ARG A 208 -17.13 2.80 -10.26
CA ARG A 208 -17.54 1.84 -11.32
C ARG A 208 -16.90 0.46 -11.18
N TYR A 209 -15.69 0.40 -10.63
CA TYR A 209 -14.97 -0.87 -10.43
C TYR A 209 -15.32 -1.58 -9.12
N TRP A 210 -16.13 -0.94 -8.28
CA TRP A 210 -16.51 -1.49 -6.98
C TRP A 210 -17.83 -2.25 -7.06
N SER A 211 -17.85 -3.42 -6.43
CA SER A 211 -19.08 -4.18 -6.14
C SER A 211 -18.79 -5.26 -5.08
N PRO A 212 -19.81 -5.79 -4.39
CA PRO A 212 -19.63 -6.95 -3.52
C PRO A 212 -19.03 -8.17 -4.24
N SER A 213 -19.32 -8.34 -5.53
CA SER A 213 -18.70 -9.39 -6.36
C SER A 213 -17.20 -9.13 -6.55
N LYS A 214 -16.82 -7.87 -6.78
CA LYS A 214 -15.41 -7.48 -6.91
C LYS A 214 -14.63 -7.74 -5.62
N ILE A 215 -15.19 -7.39 -4.46
CA ILE A 215 -14.58 -7.68 -3.15
C ILE A 215 -14.27 -9.19 -3.05
N LYS A 216 -15.25 -10.06 -3.36
CA LYS A 216 -15.05 -11.52 -3.34
C LYS A 216 -13.96 -11.98 -4.32
N GLU A 217 -13.88 -11.41 -5.52
CA GLU A 217 -12.81 -11.69 -6.49
C GLU A 217 -11.43 -11.31 -5.90
N MET A 218 -11.31 -10.12 -5.31
CA MET A 218 -10.06 -9.62 -4.73
C MET A 218 -9.62 -10.47 -3.54
N VAL A 219 -10.53 -10.84 -2.64
CA VAL A 219 -10.23 -11.74 -1.51
C VAL A 219 -9.60 -13.05 -1.99
N ARG A 220 -10.16 -13.71 -3.01
CA ARG A 220 -9.59 -14.95 -3.55
C ARG A 220 -8.17 -14.75 -4.09
N LYS A 221 -7.93 -13.64 -4.76
CA LYS A 221 -6.61 -13.28 -5.31
C LYS A 221 -5.60 -12.97 -4.21
N GLN A 222 -6.01 -12.16 -3.22
CA GLN A 222 -5.21 -11.76 -2.07
C GLN A 222 -4.76 -12.98 -1.25
N ARG A 223 -5.66 -13.95 -0.99
CA ARG A 223 -5.29 -15.19 -0.29
C ARG A 223 -4.19 -15.97 -1.02
N ARG A 224 -4.30 -16.10 -2.34
CA ARG A 224 -3.28 -16.78 -3.16
C ARG A 224 -1.95 -16.01 -3.20
N LEU A 225 -2.00 -14.68 -3.18
CA LEU A 225 -0.81 -13.84 -3.12
C LEU A 225 -0.15 -13.90 -1.73
N LEU A 226 -0.92 -13.88 -0.64
CA LEU A 226 -0.43 -14.04 0.73
C LEU A 226 0.24 -15.41 0.92
N PHE A 227 -0.37 -16.48 0.41
CA PHE A 227 0.25 -17.80 0.39
C PHE A 227 1.63 -17.78 -0.29
N SER A 228 1.72 -17.16 -1.47
CA SER A 228 2.98 -16.99 -2.19
C SER A 228 3.99 -16.15 -1.41
N ALA A 229 3.56 -15.03 -0.85
CA ALA A 229 4.40 -14.12 -0.08
C ALA A 229 5.05 -14.82 1.13
N ILE A 230 4.26 -15.56 1.92
CA ILE A 230 4.73 -16.24 3.14
C ILE A 230 5.70 -17.38 2.79
N HIS A 231 5.43 -18.16 1.75
CA HIS A 231 6.35 -19.22 1.33
C HIS A 231 7.61 -18.70 0.64
N SER A 232 7.58 -17.51 0.03
CA SER A 232 8.76 -16.85 -0.52
C SER A 232 9.63 -16.15 0.54
N LEU A 233 9.08 -15.85 1.71
CA LEU A 233 9.76 -15.17 2.79
C LEU A 233 10.68 -16.12 3.56
N LYS A 234 11.90 -15.71 3.89
CA LYS A 234 12.80 -16.46 4.78
C LYS A 234 12.24 -16.55 6.22
N PRO A 235 12.57 -17.59 7.00
CA PRO A 235 12.48 -17.51 8.46
C PRO A 235 13.24 -16.28 8.99
N GLY A 236 12.66 -15.55 9.93
CA GLY A 236 13.13 -14.26 10.41
C GLY A 236 12.77 -13.06 9.51
N GLY A 237 12.26 -13.31 8.30
CA GLY A 237 11.89 -12.25 7.37
C GLY A 237 10.59 -11.52 7.75
N LYS A 238 10.39 -10.35 7.17
CA LYS A 238 9.18 -9.53 7.35
C LYS A 238 8.35 -9.44 6.07
N LEU A 239 7.03 -9.65 6.20
CA LEU A 239 6.05 -9.40 5.15
C LEU A 239 5.15 -8.24 5.56
N VAL A 240 5.03 -7.23 4.70
CA VAL A 240 4.00 -6.21 4.86
C VAL A 240 2.89 -6.43 3.84
N TYR A 241 1.71 -6.72 4.35
CA TYR A 241 0.47 -6.77 3.60
C TYR A 241 -0.26 -5.43 3.71
N SER A 242 -0.72 -4.88 2.59
CA SER A 242 -1.50 -3.65 2.60
C SER A 242 -2.56 -3.60 1.51
N THR A 243 -3.59 -2.78 1.72
CA THR A 243 -4.61 -2.47 0.71
C THR A 243 -5.07 -1.02 0.85
N CYS A 244 -5.59 -0.47 -0.25
CA CYS A 244 -6.40 0.76 -0.23
C CYS A 244 -7.92 0.46 -0.22
N SER A 245 -8.30 -0.65 0.40
CA SER A 245 -9.70 -1.04 0.67
C SER A 245 -10.02 -0.74 2.13
N LEU A 246 -11.29 -0.47 2.42
CA LEU A 246 -11.78 -0.36 3.79
C LEU A 246 -12.53 -1.63 4.21
N SER A 247 -12.75 -2.59 3.30
CA SER A 247 -13.58 -3.77 3.51
C SER A 247 -12.88 -4.74 4.46
N PRO A 248 -13.51 -5.16 5.57
CA PRO A 248 -12.90 -6.13 6.47
C PRO A 248 -12.61 -7.48 5.80
N GLU A 249 -13.37 -7.88 4.78
CA GLU A 249 -13.10 -9.08 3.99
C GLU A 249 -11.71 -9.07 3.33
N GLU A 250 -11.24 -7.89 2.90
CA GLU A 250 -9.92 -7.66 2.29
C GLU A 250 -8.86 -7.23 3.31
N ASN A 251 -9.21 -7.13 4.60
CA ASN A 251 -8.32 -6.60 5.62
C ASN A 251 -8.16 -7.62 6.74
N GLU A 252 -8.89 -7.47 7.85
CA GLU A 252 -8.80 -8.35 9.02
C GLU A 252 -9.12 -9.79 8.65
N MET A 253 -10.03 -10.05 7.71
CA MET A 253 -10.32 -11.43 7.27
C MET A 253 -9.21 -12.03 6.38
N ALA A 254 -8.42 -11.20 5.71
CA ALA A 254 -7.24 -11.66 5.00
C ALA A 254 -6.13 -12.03 6.00
N VAL A 255 -5.97 -11.21 7.05
CA VAL A 255 -5.05 -11.49 8.17
C VAL A 255 -5.48 -12.73 8.94
N GLN A 256 -6.77 -12.86 9.30
CA GLN A 256 -7.32 -14.04 9.94
C GLN A 256 -7.06 -15.30 9.12
N HIS A 257 -7.21 -15.24 7.80
CA HIS A 257 -6.92 -16.37 6.94
C HIS A 257 -5.44 -16.79 6.98
N VAL A 258 -4.52 -15.82 7.08
CA VAL A 258 -3.09 -16.10 7.28
C VAL A 258 -2.89 -16.78 8.62
N LEU A 259 -3.48 -16.27 9.71
CA LEU A 259 -3.32 -16.85 11.05
C LEU A 259 -3.94 -18.26 11.15
N ASP A 260 -5.10 -18.48 10.51
CA ASP A 260 -5.74 -19.81 10.42
C ASP A 260 -4.86 -20.83 9.67
N THR A 261 -4.01 -20.37 8.73
CA THR A 261 -3.23 -21.25 7.83
C THR A 261 -1.76 -21.39 8.26
N PHE A 262 -1.18 -20.33 8.81
CA PHE A 262 0.25 -20.19 9.08
C PHE A 262 0.53 -19.69 10.50
N GLY A 263 -0.47 -19.67 11.39
CA GLY A 263 -0.36 -19.07 12.73
C GLY A 263 0.67 -19.71 13.66
N GLU A 264 1.20 -20.89 13.31
CA GLU A 264 2.31 -21.56 14.00
C GLU A 264 3.69 -21.05 13.56
N VAL A 265 3.80 -20.50 12.35
CA VAL A 265 5.07 -20.10 11.71
C VAL A 265 5.14 -18.62 11.34
N VAL A 266 4.05 -17.88 11.58
CA VAL A 266 3.92 -16.45 11.34
C VAL A 266 3.26 -15.81 12.56
N ASP A 267 3.81 -14.67 12.96
CA ASP A 267 3.22 -13.79 13.96
C ASP A 267 3.02 -12.37 13.41
N ILE A 268 2.29 -11.52 14.14
CA ILE A 268 2.05 -10.12 13.79
C ILE A 268 2.90 -9.23 14.68
N GLU A 269 3.74 -8.39 14.07
CA GLU A 269 4.50 -7.38 14.80
C GLU A 269 3.67 -6.08 14.86
N PRO A 270 3.24 -5.63 16.06
CA PRO A 270 2.33 -4.48 16.19
C PRO A 270 2.86 -3.21 15.53
N ILE A 271 1.98 -2.50 14.84
CA ILE A 271 2.28 -1.22 14.20
C ILE A 271 1.97 -0.09 15.19
N ALA A 272 3.01 0.63 15.62
CA ALA A 272 2.91 1.76 16.55
C ALA A 272 2.68 3.12 15.87
N PHE A 273 2.13 3.14 14.65
CA PHE A 273 1.85 4.38 13.93
C PHE A 273 0.70 5.15 14.59
N GLN A 274 0.97 6.36 15.06
CA GLN A 274 0.00 7.26 15.69
C GLN A 274 -0.53 8.25 14.65
N ALA A 275 -1.86 8.29 14.51
CA ALA A 275 -2.55 9.18 13.58
C ALA A 275 -4.00 9.34 14.02
N ASP A 276 -4.57 10.53 13.87
CA ASP A 276 -5.99 10.81 14.17
C ASP A 276 -6.94 10.00 13.29
N GLU A 277 -6.47 9.61 12.11
CA GLU A 277 -7.18 8.75 11.16
C GLU A 277 -7.21 7.27 11.58
N ARG A 278 -6.38 6.88 12.56
CA ARG A 278 -6.32 5.49 13.00
C ARG A 278 -7.61 5.12 13.73
N ILE A 279 -8.23 4.04 13.27
CA ILE A 279 -9.35 3.40 13.96
C ILE A 279 -8.97 1.98 14.38
N GLY A 280 -9.69 1.45 15.36
CA GLY A 280 -9.52 0.07 15.79
C GLY A 280 -9.76 -0.91 14.65
N THR A 281 -9.01 -2.00 14.65
CA THR A 281 -9.38 -3.17 13.86
C THR A 281 -10.63 -3.79 14.42
N ILE A 282 -11.37 -4.52 13.58
CA ILE A 282 -12.56 -5.24 14.05
C ILE A 282 -12.14 -6.45 14.91
N ALA A 283 -12.85 -6.68 16.01
CA ALA A 283 -12.62 -7.84 16.90
C ALA A 283 -13.52 -9.04 16.56
N GLU A 284 -14.63 -8.80 15.85
CA GLU A 284 -15.59 -9.83 15.45
C GLU A 284 -16.01 -9.58 14.01
N TRP A 285 -16.17 -10.66 13.24
CA TRP A 285 -16.76 -10.62 11.91
C TRP A 285 -17.86 -11.67 11.78
N ARG A 286 -19.11 -11.24 11.53
CA ARG A 286 -20.28 -12.12 11.35
C ARG A 286 -20.42 -13.15 12.48
N ARG A 287 -20.36 -12.72 13.75
CA ARG A 287 -20.46 -13.59 14.94
C ARG A 287 -19.29 -14.55 15.14
N LYS A 288 -18.18 -14.36 14.42
CA LYS A 288 -16.92 -15.07 14.67
C LYS A 288 -15.92 -14.09 15.27
N ALA A 289 -15.47 -14.37 16.49
CA ALA A 289 -14.35 -13.67 17.10
C ALA A 289 -13.09 -13.85 16.24
N LEU A 290 -12.34 -12.77 16.06
CA LEU A 290 -11.08 -12.77 15.35
C LEU A 290 -9.91 -12.93 16.33
N ASP A 291 -8.78 -13.40 15.81
CA ASP A 291 -7.56 -13.57 16.59
C ASP A 291 -7.06 -12.23 17.14
N ASP A 292 -6.74 -12.16 18.43
CA ASP A 292 -6.35 -10.91 19.09
C ASP A 292 -5.08 -10.28 18.50
N ARG A 293 -4.20 -11.08 17.86
CA ARG A 293 -3.01 -10.56 17.16
C ARG A 293 -3.36 -9.56 16.06
N ILE A 294 -4.57 -9.61 15.50
CA ILE A 294 -5.04 -8.68 14.47
C ILE A 294 -5.07 -7.23 14.97
N ARG A 295 -5.16 -7.00 16.29
CA ARG A 295 -5.04 -5.66 16.89
C ARG A 295 -3.69 -4.99 16.63
N GLY A 296 -2.66 -5.78 16.28
CA GLY A 296 -1.36 -5.28 15.85
C GLY A 296 -1.37 -4.60 14.48
N ALA A 297 -2.41 -4.80 13.66
CA ALA A 297 -2.54 -4.14 12.36
C ALA A 297 -2.96 -2.66 12.50
N CYS A 298 -2.84 -1.91 11.40
CA CYS A 298 -3.18 -0.50 11.32
C CYS A 298 -4.25 -0.26 10.27
N ARG A 299 -5.38 0.32 10.69
CA ARG A 299 -6.50 0.73 9.85
C ARG A 299 -6.62 2.25 9.89
N LEU A 300 -6.67 2.87 8.71
CA LEU A 300 -6.70 4.31 8.53
C LEU A 300 -7.95 4.71 7.76
N MET A 301 -8.67 5.69 8.28
CA MET A 301 -9.78 6.31 7.58
C MET A 301 -9.29 7.37 6.59
N PRO A 302 -10.07 7.67 5.53
CA PRO A 302 -9.81 8.82 4.69
C PRO A 302 -9.82 10.13 5.50
N SER A 303 -8.97 11.07 5.13
CA SER A 303 -8.93 12.42 5.69
C SER A 303 -8.38 13.41 4.65
N LYS A 304 -8.19 14.66 5.07
CA LYS A 304 -7.44 15.66 4.29
C LYS A 304 -6.01 15.18 3.97
N ARG A 305 -5.40 14.44 4.90
CA ARG A 305 -3.99 14.01 4.84
C ARG A 305 -3.79 12.71 4.08
N MET A 306 -4.74 11.78 4.07
CA MET A 306 -4.54 10.46 3.46
C MET A 306 -5.80 9.80 2.91
N GLU A 307 -5.61 8.82 2.03
CA GLU A 307 -6.62 7.84 1.66
C GLU A 307 -6.94 6.86 2.81
N GLY A 308 -8.11 6.23 2.71
CA GLY A 308 -8.42 5.06 3.52
C GLY A 308 -7.48 3.90 3.19
N PHE A 309 -6.94 3.25 4.22
CA PHE A 309 -5.85 2.29 4.03
C PHE A 309 -5.79 1.25 5.16
N PHE A 310 -5.22 0.08 4.86
CA PHE A 310 -4.97 -0.97 5.83
C PHE A 310 -3.55 -1.53 5.65
N VAL A 311 -2.84 -1.74 6.75
CA VAL A 311 -1.51 -2.36 6.77
C VAL A 311 -1.40 -3.36 7.90
N CYS A 312 -0.83 -4.54 7.61
CA CYS A 312 -0.45 -5.54 8.58
C CYS A 312 0.99 -5.99 8.31
N ARG A 313 1.79 -6.11 9.38
CA ARG A 313 3.16 -6.60 9.32
C ARG A 313 3.26 -7.97 9.96
N PHE A 314 3.67 -8.94 9.17
CA PHE A 314 3.92 -10.29 9.58
C PHE A 314 5.42 -10.52 9.76
N VAL A 315 5.80 -11.28 10.77
CA VAL A 315 7.15 -11.83 10.95
C VAL A 315 7.05 -13.34 10.83
N LYS A 316 7.88 -13.94 9.99
CA LYS A 316 7.91 -15.39 9.84
C LYS A 316 8.88 -15.98 10.86
N THR A 317 8.38 -16.72 11.83
CA THR A 317 9.15 -17.21 12.99
C THR A 317 9.95 -18.46 12.68
N SER A 318 9.49 -19.28 11.73
CA SER A 318 10.15 -20.52 11.31
C SER A 318 9.85 -20.85 9.85
N SER A 319 10.49 -21.91 9.32
CA SER A 319 10.18 -22.38 7.97
C SER A 319 8.70 -22.75 7.85
N SER A 320 8.12 -22.35 6.72
CA SER A 320 6.73 -22.69 6.35
C SER A 320 6.62 -24.07 5.69
N ASN A 321 7.73 -24.80 5.56
CA ASN A 321 7.85 -26.03 4.79
C ASN A 321 7.20 -25.92 3.40
N PRO A 322 7.72 -25.04 2.51
CA PRO A 322 7.13 -24.84 1.19
C PRO A 322 6.95 -26.17 0.46
N PRO A 323 5.74 -26.47 -0.07
CA PRO A 323 5.48 -27.78 -0.65
C PRO A 323 6.35 -28.02 -1.89
N LEU A 324 6.94 -29.21 -1.99
CA LEU A 324 7.85 -29.58 -3.08
C LEU A 324 7.17 -29.65 -4.45
N LYS A 325 5.83 -29.80 -4.51
CA LYS A 325 5.03 -29.84 -5.74
C LYS A 325 3.72 -29.09 -5.55
N PHE A 326 3.23 -28.48 -6.64
CA PHE A 326 1.91 -27.86 -6.69
C PHE A 326 0.82 -28.92 -6.61
N LYS A 327 -0.10 -28.82 -5.63
CA LYS A 327 -1.36 -29.59 -5.67
C LYS A 327 -2.37 -28.88 -6.57
#